data_AF-A0A838VS72-F1
#
_entry.id   AF-A0A838VS72-F1
#
_cell.length_a   1.000
_cell.length_b   1.000
_cell.length_c   1.000
_cell.angle_alpha   90.00
_cell.angle_beta   90.00
_cell.angle_gamma   90.00
#
_symmetry.space_group_name_H-M   'P 1'
#
loop_
_entity.id
_entity.type
_entity.pdbx_description
1 polymer ?
#
loop_
_entity_poly.entity_id
_entity_poly.type
_entity_poly.pdbx_seq_one_letter_code
_entity_poly.pdbx_strand_id
1 'polypeptide(L)'
;MSQKNETLPLFLAIIVTIGLIFGGIWFLLERWAALTKVTANPTSSTQELSTNTCNPELKVPSGTFNYGGSTTWAPLRKEADRELQRICPHFFLRYTQPPVGIPGSGTGIQMLIDNQLAFAQSSRSIKGEENTAARQKGFSLQEIPVAIDGMA
;
A
#
# COMPACT_ATOMS: atom_id res chain seq x y z
N MET A 1 49.66 14.89 -62.13
CA MET A 1 48.89 13.94 -61.29
C MET A 1 47.80 14.75 -60.60
N SER A 2 46.53 14.35 -60.77
CA SER A 2 45.34 15.13 -60.39
C SER A 2 45.07 15.04 -58.88
N GLN A 3 44.99 16.19 -58.19
CA GLN A 3 44.54 16.25 -56.79
C GLN A 3 43.06 15.88 -56.73
N LYS A 4 42.74 14.80 -56.01
CA LYS A 4 41.36 14.34 -55.79
C LYS A 4 40.82 14.99 -54.50
N ASN A 5 39.58 15.47 -54.57
CA ASN A 5 38.93 16.23 -53.51
C ASN A 5 38.46 15.29 -52.38
N GLU A 6 39.38 14.88 -51.51
CA GLU A 6 39.14 13.98 -50.36
C GLU A 6 38.32 14.63 -49.22
N THR A 7 37.97 15.92 -49.32
CA THR A 7 37.15 16.61 -48.30
C THR A 7 35.66 16.29 -48.42
N LEU A 8 35.16 16.04 -49.64
CA LEU A 8 33.75 15.74 -49.90
C LEU A 8 33.23 14.47 -49.17
N PRO A 9 33.92 13.31 -49.19
CA PRO A 9 33.46 12.13 -48.46
C PRO A 9 33.49 12.33 -46.94
N LEU A 10 34.41 13.15 -46.43
CA LEU A 10 34.53 13.44 -44.99
C LEU A 10 33.34 14.26 -44.47
N PHE A 11 32.90 15.27 -45.22
CA PHE A 11 31.71 16.06 -44.87
C PHE A 11 30.42 15.23 -44.95
N LEU A 12 30.30 14.33 -45.92
CA LEU A 12 29.16 13.42 -46.03
C LEU A 12 29.06 12.47 -44.84
N ALA A 13 30.19 11.91 -44.37
CA ALA A 13 30.21 11.03 -43.20
C ALA A 13 29.81 11.76 -41.91
N ILE A 14 30.22 13.02 -41.74
CA ILE A 14 29.85 13.84 -40.58
C ILE A 14 28.33 14.14 -40.57
N ILE A 15 27.73 14.45 -41.71
CA ILE A 15 26.29 14.72 -41.79
C ILE A 15 25.47 13.46 -41.45
N VAL A 16 25.90 12.28 -41.93
CA VAL A 16 25.21 11.01 -41.66
C VAL A 16 25.29 10.64 -40.18
N THR A 17 26.45 10.81 -39.55
CA THR A 17 26.63 10.52 -38.12
C THR A 17 25.83 11.46 -37.22
N ILE A 18 25.80 12.76 -37.55
CA ILE A 18 24.96 13.74 -36.85
C ILE A 18 23.47 13.36 -37.02
N GLY A 19 23.03 13.02 -38.23
CA GLY A 19 21.65 12.59 -38.48
C GLY A 19 21.22 11.38 -37.64
N LEU A 20 22.09 10.38 -37.49
CA LEU A 20 21.82 9.18 -36.67
C LEU A 20 21.76 9.49 -35.17
N ILE A 21 22.65 10.37 -34.67
CA ILE A 21 22.66 10.75 -33.26
C ILE A 21 21.42 11.58 -32.92
N PHE A 22 21.09 12.59 -33.73
CA PHE A 22 19.91 13.43 -33.52
C PHE A 22 18.60 12.63 -33.68
N GLY A 23 18.49 11.79 -34.70
CA GLY A 23 17.32 10.92 -34.90
C GLY A 23 17.16 9.88 -33.78
N GLY A 24 18.27 9.28 -33.34
CA GLY A 24 18.30 8.33 -32.23
C GLY A 24 17.87 8.96 -30.90
N ILE A 25 18.42 10.14 -30.56
CA ILE A 25 18.08 10.87 -29.34
C ILE A 25 16.61 11.32 -29.36
N TRP A 26 16.12 11.83 -30.50
CA TRP A 26 14.72 12.25 -30.63
C TRP A 26 13.75 11.08 -30.44
N PHE A 27 13.96 9.97 -31.16
CA PHE A 27 13.12 8.78 -31.04
C PHE A 27 13.11 8.21 -29.63
N LEU A 28 14.27 8.26 -28.97
CA LEU A 28 14.44 7.75 -27.64
C LEU A 28 13.72 8.64 -26.60
N LEU A 29 13.86 9.98 -26.68
CA LEU A 29 13.10 10.94 -25.86
C LEU A 29 11.58 10.82 -26.02
N GLU A 30 11.09 10.62 -27.25
CA GLU A 30 9.66 10.49 -27.55
C GLU A 30 9.08 9.20 -26.93
N ARG A 31 9.84 8.11 -26.95
CA ARG A 31 9.45 6.83 -26.30
C ARG A 31 9.49 6.92 -24.77
N TRP A 32 10.38 7.74 -24.19
CA TRP A 32 10.43 7.97 -22.74
C TRP A 32 9.25 8.81 -22.26
N ALA A 33 8.90 9.86 -23.01
CA ALA A 33 7.74 10.69 -22.73
C ALA A 33 6.42 9.91 -22.81
N ALA A 34 6.35 8.89 -23.67
CA ALA A 34 5.19 7.99 -23.75
C ALA A 34 5.08 7.04 -22.53
N LEU A 35 6.22 6.61 -21.94
CA LEU A 35 6.24 5.78 -20.74
C LEU A 35 5.97 6.58 -19.45
N THR A 36 6.31 7.88 -19.42
CA THR A 36 5.98 8.77 -18.29
C THR A 36 4.58 9.37 -18.39
N LYS A 37 3.92 9.28 -19.54
CA LYS A 37 2.46 9.44 -19.67
C LYS A 37 1.72 8.19 -19.15
N VAL A 38 2.05 7.75 -17.94
CA VAL A 38 1.11 6.99 -17.14
C VAL A 38 -0.03 7.95 -16.84
N THR A 39 -1.18 7.60 -17.41
CA THR A 39 -2.50 8.18 -17.21
C THR A 39 -2.72 8.66 -15.78
N ALA A 40 -2.44 9.94 -15.53
CA ALA A 40 -3.15 10.68 -14.49
C ALA A 40 -4.57 10.92 -15.04
N ASN A 41 -5.46 9.95 -14.82
CA ASN A 41 -6.88 10.25 -14.69
C ASN A 41 -7.06 10.80 -13.27
N PRO A 42 -7.22 12.10 -13.03
CA PRO A 42 -7.77 12.56 -11.77
C PRO A 42 -9.29 12.39 -11.86
N THR A 43 -9.75 11.14 -11.89
CA THR A 43 -11.11 10.83 -11.44
C THR A 43 -10.99 10.14 -10.10
N SER A 44 -10.25 10.76 -9.21
CA SER A 44 -10.49 10.62 -7.79
C SER A 44 -11.05 11.97 -7.39
N SER A 45 -12.36 12.02 -7.15
CA SER A 45 -12.90 12.99 -6.24
C SER A 45 -12.16 12.78 -4.92
N THR A 46 -11.04 13.47 -4.76
CA THR A 46 -10.42 13.71 -3.46
C THR A 46 -11.42 14.60 -2.74
N GLN A 47 -12.47 13.98 -2.18
CA GLN A 47 -13.09 14.53 -1.01
C GLN A 47 -11.95 14.55 0.02
N GLU A 48 -11.34 15.71 0.17
CA GLU A 48 -10.63 16.05 1.39
C GLU A 48 -11.66 15.90 2.52
N LEU A 49 -11.80 14.68 3.03
CA LEU A 49 -12.59 14.41 4.21
C LEU A 49 -11.74 14.82 5.41
N SER A 50 -11.42 16.10 5.47
CA SER A 50 -11.00 16.79 6.70
C SER A 50 -12.25 17.02 7.57
N THR A 51 -13.02 15.96 7.81
CA THR A 51 -14.04 16.02 8.87
C THR A 51 -13.35 15.66 10.17
N ASN A 52 -13.31 16.61 11.09
CA ASN A 52 -12.85 16.39 12.46
C ASN A 52 -13.81 15.51 13.28
N THR A 53 -14.65 14.71 12.61
CA THR A 53 -15.81 14.03 13.15
C THR A 53 -16.03 12.73 12.40
N CYS A 54 -16.45 11.71 13.14
CA CYS A 54 -16.76 10.39 12.64
C CYS A 54 -17.78 10.48 11.51
N ASN A 55 -17.52 9.83 10.37
CA ASN A 55 -18.49 9.82 9.27
C ASN A 55 -19.78 9.13 9.73
N PRO A 56 -20.93 9.85 9.81
CA PRO A 56 -22.18 9.28 10.29
C PRO A 56 -22.75 8.19 9.37
N GLU A 57 -22.37 8.18 8.09
CA GLU A 57 -22.81 7.16 7.12
C GLU A 57 -22.21 5.78 7.42
N LEU A 58 -21.05 5.72 8.05
CA LEU A 58 -20.34 4.47 8.37
C LEU A 58 -20.98 3.69 9.52
N LYS A 59 -21.98 4.26 10.23
CA LYS A 59 -22.63 3.64 11.39
C LYS A 59 -21.63 3.01 12.37
N VAL A 60 -20.58 3.77 12.70
CA VAL A 60 -19.49 3.29 13.57
C VAL A 60 -20.08 2.90 14.93
N PRO A 61 -19.83 1.66 15.41
CA PRO A 61 -20.41 1.19 16.65
C PRO A 61 -19.78 1.93 17.84
N SER A 62 -20.57 2.09 18.91
CA SER A 62 -20.09 2.67 20.17
C SER A 62 -19.67 1.56 21.13
N GLY A 63 -18.55 1.76 21.84
CA GLY A 63 -18.06 0.82 22.84
C GLY A 63 -16.54 0.67 22.85
N THR A 64 -16.07 -0.33 23.58
CA THR A 64 -14.65 -0.71 23.63
C THR A 64 -14.42 -1.99 22.85
N PHE A 65 -13.49 -1.93 21.88
CA PHE A 65 -13.16 -3.03 20.99
C PHE A 65 -11.73 -3.48 21.27
N ASN A 66 -11.60 -4.72 21.75
CA ASN A 66 -10.30 -5.35 21.95
C ASN A 66 -9.69 -5.71 20.60
N TYR A 67 -8.42 -5.35 20.38
CA TYR A 67 -7.69 -5.74 19.17
C TYR A 67 -6.25 -6.11 19.51
N GLY A 68 -5.56 -6.78 18.58
CA GLY A 68 -4.18 -7.21 18.75
C GLY A 68 -3.63 -7.87 17.49
N GLY A 69 -2.47 -8.49 17.59
CA GLY A 69 -1.86 -9.26 16.49
C GLY A 69 -0.53 -8.67 16.02
N SER A 70 -0.49 -8.19 14.78
CA SER A 70 0.72 -7.76 14.07
C SER A 70 1.63 -6.85 14.92
N THR A 71 2.88 -7.27 15.07
CA THR A 71 3.95 -6.47 15.67
C THR A 71 4.43 -5.37 14.72
N THR A 72 4.29 -5.58 13.42
CA THR A 72 4.59 -4.59 12.38
C THR A 72 3.70 -3.34 12.47
N TRP A 73 2.45 -3.48 12.95
CA TRP A 73 1.57 -2.33 13.22
C TRP A 73 1.94 -1.57 14.50
N ALA A 74 2.73 -2.17 15.40
CA ALA A 74 3.00 -1.60 16.72
C ALA A 74 3.55 -0.16 16.70
N PRO A 75 4.44 0.24 15.77
CA PRO A 75 4.93 1.61 15.69
C PRO A 75 3.86 2.65 15.32
N LEU A 76 2.83 2.26 14.55
CA LEU A 76 1.74 3.15 14.12
C LEU A 76 0.58 3.21 15.12
N ARG A 77 0.56 2.27 16.06
CA ARG A 77 -0.57 2.04 16.97
C ARG A 77 -0.99 3.30 17.72
N LYS A 78 -0.03 4.01 18.31
CA LYS A 78 -0.32 5.14 19.19
C LYS A 78 -0.96 6.28 18.40
N GLU A 79 -0.40 6.61 17.24
CA GLU A 79 -0.89 7.68 16.38
C GLU A 79 -2.24 7.31 15.77
N ALA A 80 -2.38 6.09 15.24
CA ALA A 80 -3.62 5.62 14.64
C ALA A 80 -4.79 5.60 15.65
N ASP A 81 -4.58 5.01 16.83
CA ASP A 81 -5.59 4.94 17.88
C ASP A 81 -5.98 6.33 18.38
N ARG A 82 -5.00 7.24 18.53
CA ARG A 82 -5.26 8.63 18.94
C ARG A 82 -6.12 9.37 17.93
N GLU A 83 -5.79 9.27 16.63
CA GLU A 83 -6.58 9.96 15.61
C GLU A 83 -7.98 9.36 15.47
N LEU A 84 -8.12 8.03 15.53
CA LEU A 84 -9.43 7.37 15.55
C LEU A 84 -10.28 7.80 16.74
N GLN A 85 -9.69 7.87 17.94
CA GLN A 85 -10.38 8.34 19.14
C GLN A 85 -10.78 9.81 19.03
N ARG A 86 -9.95 10.64 18.38
CA ARG A 86 -10.22 12.07 18.17
C ARG A 86 -11.42 12.27 17.25
N ILE A 87 -11.50 11.54 16.14
CA ILE A 87 -12.58 11.68 15.14
C ILE A 87 -13.83 10.90 15.55
N CYS A 88 -13.71 9.75 16.19
CA CYS A 88 -14.82 8.88 16.62
C CYS A 88 -14.78 8.67 18.15
N PRO A 89 -15.21 9.65 18.97
CA PRO A 89 -15.06 9.60 20.43
C PRO A 89 -15.75 8.45 21.15
N HIS A 90 -16.75 7.82 20.53
CA HIS A 90 -17.49 6.69 21.11
C HIS A 90 -16.94 5.32 20.68
N PHE A 91 -15.93 5.29 19.80
CA PHE A 91 -15.29 4.08 19.31
C PHE A 91 -13.91 3.92 19.96
N PHE A 92 -13.86 3.19 21.08
CA PHE A 92 -12.64 3.03 21.85
C PHE A 92 -11.91 1.76 21.44
N LEU A 93 -10.66 1.90 20.99
CA LEU A 93 -9.79 0.76 20.73
C LEU A 93 -8.96 0.42 21.97
N ARG A 94 -8.89 -0.86 22.33
CA ARG A 94 -8.04 -1.35 23.41
C ARG A 94 -7.12 -2.45 22.90
N TYR A 95 -5.83 -2.13 22.79
CA TYR A 95 -4.82 -3.14 22.52
C TYR A 95 -4.82 -4.20 23.63
N THR A 96 -4.89 -5.47 23.24
CA THR A 96 -4.96 -6.61 24.15
C THR A 96 -3.76 -7.51 23.89
N GLN A 97 -2.93 -7.67 24.92
CA GLN A 97 -1.79 -8.58 24.88
C GLN A 97 -2.27 -10.04 24.89
N PRO A 98 -1.61 -10.96 24.17
CA PRO A 98 -1.90 -12.38 24.29
C PRO A 98 -1.73 -12.87 25.73
N PRO A 99 -2.67 -13.67 26.27
CA PRO A 99 -2.54 -14.23 27.60
C PRO A 99 -1.38 -15.24 27.69
N VAL A 100 -1.03 -15.86 26.56
CA VAL A 100 0.09 -16.81 26.42
C VAL A 100 0.83 -16.51 25.12
N GLY A 101 2.16 -16.58 25.18
CA GLY A 101 3.03 -16.39 24.01
C GLY A 101 3.36 -14.93 23.71
N ILE A 102 3.92 -14.69 22.52
CA ILE A 102 4.32 -13.36 22.06
C ILE A 102 3.29 -12.79 21.08
N PRO A 103 3.12 -11.45 21.03
CA PRO A 103 2.33 -10.79 19.99
C PRO A 103 2.85 -11.13 18.60
N GLY A 104 1.94 -11.19 17.64
CA GLY A 104 2.24 -11.44 16.23
C GLY A 104 0.97 -11.76 15.45
N SER A 105 1.07 -11.74 14.12
CA SER A 105 -0.06 -11.98 13.21
C SER A 105 -0.78 -13.30 13.50
N GLY A 106 -0.04 -14.40 13.66
CA GLY A 106 -0.63 -15.70 13.96
C GLY A 106 -1.30 -15.75 15.33
N THR A 107 -0.63 -15.22 16.36
CA THR A 107 -1.20 -15.12 17.71
C THR A 107 -2.48 -14.29 17.70
N GLY A 108 -2.51 -13.15 16.99
CA GLY A 108 -3.71 -12.31 16.86
C GLY A 108 -4.87 -13.02 16.17
N ILE A 109 -4.60 -13.72 15.05
CA ILE A 109 -5.62 -14.52 14.36
C ILE A 109 -6.17 -15.60 15.30
N GLN A 110 -5.30 -16.29 16.04
CA GLN A 110 -5.73 -17.29 17.02
C GLN A 110 -6.60 -16.67 18.12
N MET A 111 -6.20 -15.52 18.67
CA MET A 111 -7.01 -14.80 19.67
C MET A 111 -8.38 -14.35 19.14
N LEU A 112 -8.47 -13.97 17.87
CA LEU A 112 -9.75 -13.67 17.22
C LEU A 112 -10.61 -14.93 17.10
N ILE A 113 -10.02 -16.06 16.67
CA ILE A 113 -10.69 -17.36 16.66
C ILE A 113 -11.17 -17.73 18.08
N ASP A 114 -10.40 -17.38 19.10
CA ASP A 114 -10.72 -17.62 20.51
C ASP A 114 -11.70 -16.63 21.14
N ASN A 115 -12.35 -15.77 20.34
CA ASN A 115 -13.30 -14.75 20.80
C ASN A 115 -12.70 -13.78 21.84
N GLN A 116 -11.38 -13.58 21.82
CA GLN A 116 -10.69 -12.66 22.73
C GLN A 116 -10.59 -11.23 22.16
N LEU A 117 -10.68 -11.11 20.82
CA LEU A 117 -10.55 -9.86 20.08
C LEU A 117 -11.81 -9.61 19.24
N ALA A 118 -12.16 -8.35 19.04
CA ALA A 118 -13.17 -7.92 18.07
C ALA A 118 -12.62 -7.99 16.64
N PHE A 119 -11.32 -7.69 16.46
CA PHE A 119 -10.60 -7.87 15.21
C PHE A 119 -9.10 -8.08 15.49
N ALA A 120 -8.40 -8.69 14.54
CA ALA A 120 -6.96 -8.90 14.60
C ALA A 120 -6.25 -8.18 13.46
N GLN A 121 -5.11 -7.60 13.74
CA GLN A 121 -4.19 -7.06 12.75
C GLN A 121 -3.24 -8.15 12.30
N SER A 122 -3.01 -8.26 11.00
CA SER A 122 -2.13 -9.27 10.44
C SER A 122 -1.27 -8.67 9.33
N SER A 123 0.03 -8.98 9.34
CA SER A 123 0.98 -8.67 8.27
C SER A 123 1.18 -9.82 7.29
N ARG A 124 0.29 -10.82 7.34
CA ARG A 124 0.24 -11.93 6.38
C ARG A 124 -1.20 -12.36 6.14
N SER A 125 -1.41 -13.11 5.07
CA SER A 125 -2.71 -13.71 4.83
C SER A 125 -3.08 -14.79 5.85
N ILE A 126 -4.38 -14.99 6.02
CA ILE A 126 -5.02 -16.05 6.79
C ILE A 126 -4.75 -17.38 6.10
N LYS A 127 -4.36 -18.39 6.90
CA LYS A 127 -4.09 -19.74 6.41
C LYS A 127 -5.37 -20.57 6.33
N GLY A 128 -5.32 -21.64 5.53
CA GLY A 128 -6.46 -22.57 5.38
C GLY A 128 -6.88 -23.21 6.70
N GLU A 129 -5.92 -23.54 7.56
CA GLU A 129 -6.17 -24.16 8.86
C GLU A 129 -6.87 -23.18 9.83
N GLU A 130 -6.49 -21.90 9.79
CA GLU A 130 -7.09 -20.83 10.60
C GLU A 130 -8.56 -20.60 10.21
N ASN A 131 -8.83 -20.60 8.90
CA ASN A 131 -10.21 -20.53 8.39
C ASN A 131 -11.03 -21.76 8.77
N THR A 132 -10.42 -22.95 8.75
CA THR A 132 -11.09 -24.19 9.17
C THR A 132 -11.44 -24.13 10.66
N ALA A 133 -10.51 -23.67 11.50
CA ALA A 133 -10.73 -23.51 12.94
C ALA A 133 -11.82 -22.47 13.27
N ALA A 134 -11.86 -21.35 12.56
CA ALA A 134 -12.93 -20.35 12.72
C ALA A 134 -14.31 -20.95 12.37
N ARG A 135 -14.40 -21.71 11.27
CA ARG A 135 -15.66 -22.35 10.85
C ARG A 135 -16.16 -23.38 11.86
N GLN A 136 -15.25 -24.12 12.50
CA GLN A 136 -15.60 -25.02 13.60
C GLN A 136 -16.20 -24.29 14.81
N LYS A 137 -15.90 -23.00 14.97
CA LYS A 137 -16.51 -22.12 15.99
C LYS A 137 -17.74 -21.36 15.50
N GLY A 138 -18.21 -21.62 14.28
CA GLY A 138 -19.46 -21.08 13.74
C GLY A 138 -19.32 -19.74 13.02
N PHE A 139 -18.11 -19.31 12.63
CA PHE A 139 -17.92 -18.09 11.85
C PHE A 139 -16.80 -18.22 10.80
N SER A 140 -16.71 -17.27 9.88
CA SER A 140 -15.64 -17.18 8.89
C SER A 140 -14.78 -15.96 9.16
N LEU A 141 -13.47 -16.06 8.92
CA LEU A 141 -12.60 -14.91 8.95
C LEU A 141 -12.67 -14.15 7.62
N GLN A 142 -12.51 -12.84 7.69
CA GLN A 142 -12.45 -11.94 6.54
C GLN A 142 -11.19 -11.08 6.64
N GLU A 143 -10.49 -10.92 5.52
CA GLU A 143 -9.34 -10.05 5.40
C GLU A 143 -9.77 -8.70 4.81
N ILE A 144 -9.42 -7.61 5.50
CA ILE A 144 -9.65 -6.25 5.02
C ILE A 144 -8.30 -5.56 4.94
N PRO A 145 -7.79 -5.23 3.74
CA PRO A 145 -6.52 -4.52 3.60
C PRO A 145 -6.67 -3.09 4.13
N VAL A 146 -5.77 -2.68 5.03
CA VAL A 146 -5.80 -1.34 5.66
C VAL A 146 -4.56 -0.49 5.38
N ALA A 147 -3.43 -1.12 5.03
CA ALA A 147 -2.18 -0.45 4.71
C ALA A 147 -1.28 -1.37 3.87
N ILE A 148 -0.27 -0.77 3.23
CA ILE A 148 0.86 -1.47 2.60
C ILE A 148 2.09 -1.12 3.44
N ASP A 149 2.87 -2.14 3.80
CA ASP A 149 4.09 -1.98 4.57
C ASP A 149 5.28 -2.66 3.85
N GLY A 150 6.50 -2.25 4.21
CA GLY A 150 7.75 -2.78 3.67
C GLY A 150 8.68 -3.28 4.78
N MET A 151 9.30 -4.44 4.55
CA MET A 151 10.38 -4.96 5.40
C MET A 151 11.70 -4.93 4.60
N ALA A 152 12.78 -4.48 5.24
CA ALA A 152 14.13 -4.34 4.66
C ALA A 152 15.09 -5.39 5.22
#